data_AF-A0A956QSZ9-F1
#
_entry.id   AF-A0A956QSZ9-F1
#
_cell.length_a   1.000
_cell.length_b   1.000
_cell.length_c   1.000
_cell.angle_alpha   90.00
_cell.angle_beta   90.00
_cell.angle_gamma   90.00
#
_symmetry.space_group_name_H-M   'P 1'
#
loop_
_entity.id
_entity.type
_entity.pdbx_description
1 polymer ?
#
loop_
_entity_poly.entity_id
_entity_poly.type
_entity_poly.pdbx_seq_one_letter_code
_entity_poly.pdbx_strand_id
1 'polypeptide(L)'
;MRTQEKVFCDLFHRKGGRIALSGLYRARLGRREGQGIWIVDGFKVVRDLYPPFVMGGNDQRYRFNPDDDIWIDNRIGVEELEYTIAHELIERRLMLEKGMTYERAHSQGLALEKKMRIRHRRSVKNHARKVDSMLLPFLRMPFGRARDGVRVFIVDGPLVRRELDGDFCFGANDLAADYVPAGEIWLDSAMSCEHAYYALLHQREERRRLASGMPWDDAYESALALRIAEQNRQESLALRHESRLQEVAYGVRERGVKRA
;
A
#
# COMPACT_ATOMS: atom_id res chain seq x y z
N MET A 1 15.50 -12.04 -40.18
CA MET A 1 15.72 -12.73 -38.88
C MET A 1 14.59 -12.33 -37.93
N ARG A 2 13.71 -13.26 -37.57
CA ARG A 2 12.70 -13.03 -36.52
C ARG A 2 13.41 -13.02 -35.18
N THR A 3 13.33 -11.92 -34.46
CA THR A 3 13.70 -11.84 -33.05
C THR A 3 12.83 -12.82 -32.27
N GLN A 4 13.46 -13.84 -31.68
CA GLN A 4 12.83 -14.68 -30.68
C GLN A 4 12.49 -13.78 -29.48
N GLU A 5 11.22 -13.42 -29.34
CA GLU A 5 10.68 -12.93 -28.08
C GLU A 5 10.95 -13.99 -27.02
N LYS A 6 11.84 -13.70 -26.07
CA LYS A 6 11.95 -14.47 -24.84
C LYS A 6 10.67 -14.23 -24.04
N VAL A 7 9.62 -14.99 -24.34
CA VAL A 7 8.41 -15.01 -23.54
C VAL A 7 8.80 -15.52 -22.16
N PHE A 8 8.61 -14.69 -21.15
CA PHE A 8 8.83 -15.06 -19.77
C PHE A 8 7.81 -16.16 -19.41
N CYS A 9 8.28 -17.41 -19.48
CA CYS A 9 7.62 -18.63 -19.02
C CYS A 9 6.22 -18.91 -19.65
N ASP A 10 6.22 -19.54 -20.83
CA ASP A 10 5.04 -20.07 -21.56
C ASP A 10 4.09 -20.95 -20.71
N LEU A 11 4.58 -21.51 -19.59
CA LEU A 11 3.84 -22.38 -18.69
C LEU A 11 2.59 -21.70 -18.08
N PHE A 12 2.63 -20.39 -17.83
CA PHE A 12 1.53 -19.67 -17.16
C PHE A 12 0.51 -19.07 -18.12
N HIS A 13 0.85 -18.93 -19.40
CA HIS A 13 -0.05 -18.38 -20.42
C HIS A 13 -1.03 -19.44 -20.94
N ARG A 14 -0.75 -20.73 -20.68
CA ARG A 14 -1.51 -21.88 -21.24
C ARG A 14 -2.35 -22.64 -20.21
N LYS A 15 -2.22 -22.37 -18.91
CA LYS A 15 -3.14 -22.93 -17.90
C LYS A 15 -4.49 -22.22 -18.03
N GLY A 16 -5.50 -22.97 -18.47
CA GLY A 16 -6.90 -22.54 -18.42
C GLY A 16 -7.57 -23.04 -17.13
N GLY A 17 -8.77 -22.54 -16.85
CA GLY A 17 -9.59 -22.99 -15.72
C GLY A 17 -10.13 -21.83 -14.89
N ARG A 18 -10.94 -22.20 -13.91
CA ARG A 18 -11.47 -21.29 -12.89
C ARG A 18 -10.92 -21.70 -11.53
N ILE A 19 -10.70 -20.70 -10.68
CA ILE A 19 -10.13 -20.88 -9.34
C ILE A 19 -10.99 -20.12 -8.33
N ALA A 20 -11.25 -20.75 -7.19
CA ALA A 20 -11.83 -20.08 -6.03
C ALA A 20 -10.74 -19.31 -5.29
N LEU A 21 -11.02 -18.07 -4.92
CA LEU A 21 -10.12 -17.26 -4.08
C LEU A 21 -10.51 -17.47 -2.62
N SER A 22 -9.53 -17.80 -1.79
CA SER A 22 -9.77 -18.10 -0.38
C SER A 22 -8.54 -17.77 0.45
N GLY A 23 -8.73 -16.99 1.53
CA GLY A 23 -7.69 -16.59 2.47
C GLY A 23 -6.62 -15.69 1.86
N LEU A 24 -6.95 -14.87 0.85
CA LEU A 24 -6.03 -13.96 0.18
C LEU A 24 -6.15 -12.53 0.69
N TYR A 25 -7.37 -12.06 0.99
CA TYR A 25 -7.59 -10.66 1.37
C TYR A 25 -7.19 -10.40 2.82
N ARG A 26 -6.50 -9.29 3.07
CA ARG A 26 -5.94 -8.94 4.39
C ARG A 26 -6.55 -7.68 4.98
N ALA A 27 -6.55 -6.59 4.20
CA ALA A 27 -7.09 -5.31 4.65
C ALA A 27 -7.66 -4.50 3.48
N ARG A 28 -8.79 -3.84 3.72
CA ARG A 28 -9.42 -2.93 2.78
C ARG A 28 -9.02 -1.49 3.06
N LEU A 29 -8.38 -0.84 2.09
CA LEU A 29 -7.92 0.55 2.19
C LEU A 29 -8.99 1.56 1.75
N GLY A 30 -10.04 1.12 1.06
CA GLY A 30 -11.17 1.95 0.65
C GLY A 30 -11.53 1.81 -0.81
N ARG A 31 -12.08 2.88 -1.40
CA ARG A 31 -12.32 2.97 -2.86
C ARG A 31 -11.58 4.17 -3.45
N ARG A 32 -11.03 3.99 -4.67
CA ARG A 32 -10.43 5.06 -5.49
C ARG A 32 -10.81 4.82 -6.94
N GLU A 33 -11.24 5.86 -7.64
CA GLU A 33 -11.69 5.79 -9.06
C GLU A 33 -12.81 4.74 -9.33
N GLY A 34 -13.55 4.36 -8.29
CA GLY A 34 -14.58 3.32 -8.35
C GLY A 34 -14.08 1.91 -7.97
N GLN A 35 -12.77 1.72 -7.83
CA GLN A 35 -12.15 0.42 -7.52
C GLN A 35 -11.97 0.24 -6.02
N GLY A 36 -12.19 -0.98 -5.52
CA GLY A 36 -11.82 -1.40 -4.18
C GLY A 36 -10.31 -1.59 -4.08
N ILE A 37 -9.66 -0.93 -3.13
CA ILE A 37 -8.22 -1.11 -2.89
C ILE A 37 -8.03 -2.08 -1.74
N TRP A 38 -7.37 -3.20 -2.00
CA TRP A 38 -7.16 -4.28 -1.05
C TRP A 38 -5.69 -4.65 -0.92
N ILE A 39 -5.23 -4.79 0.32
CA ILE A 39 -4.00 -5.49 0.63
C ILE A 39 -4.31 -6.99 0.63
N VAL A 40 -3.47 -7.77 -0.06
CA VAL A 40 -3.59 -9.23 -0.18
C VAL A 40 -2.31 -9.93 0.29
N ASP A 41 -2.44 -11.20 0.66
CA ASP A 41 -1.32 -12.09 1.00
C ASP A 41 -0.53 -12.43 -0.27
N GLY A 42 0.54 -11.67 -0.51
CA GLY A 42 1.37 -11.84 -1.70
C GLY A 42 2.12 -13.17 -1.72
N PHE A 43 2.46 -13.74 -0.57
CA PHE A 43 3.08 -15.07 -0.52
C PHE A 43 2.11 -16.14 -1.00
N LYS A 44 0.85 -16.06 -0.58
CA LYS A 44 -0.18 -16.99 -1.01
C LYS A 44 -0.52 -16.82 -2.48
N VAL A 45 -0.58 -15.58 -3.00
CA VAL A 45 -0.75 -15.33 -4.44
C VAL A 45 0.39 -15.95 -5.24
N VAL A 46 1.65 -15.75 -4.85
CA VAL A 46 2.82 -16.31 -5.53
C VAL A 46 2.82 -17.84 -5.50
N ARG A 47 2.52 -18.44 -4.34
CA ARG A 47 2.55 -19.89 -4.15
C ARG A 47 1.40 -20.59 -4.89
N ASP A 48 0.19 -20.06 -4.76
CA ASP A 48 -1.03 -20.78 -5.16
C ASP A 48 -1.55 -20.33 -6.54
N LEU A 49 -1.26 -19.10 -6.96
CA LEU A 49 -1.82 -18.51 -8.18
C LEU A 49 -0.76 -18.24 -9.25
N TYR A 50 0.11 -17.27 -9.02
CA TYR A 50 0.97 -16.70 -10.05
C TYR A 50 2.34 -16.35 -9.48
N PRO A 51 3.36 -17.23 -9.62
CA PRO A 51 4.68 -17.02 -9.05
C PRO A 51 5.35 -15.68 -9.39
N PRO A 52 5.15 -15.08 -10.59
CA PRO A 52 5.69 -13.77 -10.91
C PRO A 52 4.95 -12.57 -10.27
N PHE A 53 3.91 -12.78 -9.46
CA PHE A 53 3.18 -11.69 -8.81
C PHE A 53 4.07 -10.91 -7.84
N VAL A 54 4.14 -9.59 -8.05
CA VAL A 54 4.94 -8.66 -7.27
C VAL A 54 4.26 -7.30 -7.26
N MET A 55 4.39 -6.57 -6.15
CA MET A 55 3.83 -5.23 -5.92
C MET A 55 2.30 -5.16 -5.87
N GLY A 56 1.62 -5.45 -6.98
CA GLY A 56 0.18 -5.25 -7.10
C GLY A 56 -0.41 -5.88 -8.36
N GLY A 57 -1.71 -5.68 -8.53
CA GLY A 57 -2.42 -6.18 -9.70
C GLY A 57 -3.83 -5.63 -9.86
N ASN A 58 -4.32 -5.72 -11.10
CA ASN A 58 -5.65 -5.27 -11.50
C ASN A 58 -6.33 -6.29 -12.43
N ASP A 59 -7.66 -6.23 -12.50
CA ASP A 59 -8.55 -7.12 -13.28
C ASP A 59 -8.35 -7.04 -14.80
N GLN A 60 -7.73 -5.98 -15.31
CA GLN A 60 -7.39 -5.86 -16.73
C GLN A 60 -6.08 -6.55 -17.09
N ARG A 61 -5.17 -6.76 -16.14
CA ARG A 61 -3.95 -7.56 -16.34
C ARG A 61 -4.14 -9.00 -15.89
N TYR A 62 -4.53 -9.22 -14.64
CA TYR A 62 -4.68 -10.56 -14.07
C TYR A 62 -6.14 -10.99 -14.14
N ARG A 63 -6.41 -12.10 -14.83
CA ARG A 63 -7.79 -12.63 -14.96
C ARG A 63 -8.35 -13.14 -13.63
N PHE A 64 -7.46 -13.43 -12.69
CA PHE A 64 -7.80 -13.87 -11.35
C PHE A 64 -8.01 -12.70 -10.37
N ASN A 65 -7.72 -11.46 -10.76
CA ASN A 65 -8.12 -10.31 -9.97
C ASN A 65 -9.63 -10.12 -10.16
N PRO A 66 -10.45 -10.12 -9.08
CA PRO A 66 -11.86 -9.84 -9.21
C PRO A 66 -12.13 -8.46 -9.79
N ASP A 67 -13.27 -8.35 -10.46
CA ASP A 67 -13.72 -7.11 -11.07
C ASP A 67 -13.73 -5.97 -10.05
N ASP A 68 -13.15 -4.84 -10.45
CA ASP A 68 -13.04 -3.61 -9.64
C ASP A 68 -12.16 -3.70 -8.39
N ASP A 69 -11.48 -4.81 -8.14
CA ASP A 69 -10.46 -4.87 -7.10
C ASP A 69 -9.08 -4.53 -7.67
N ILE A 70 -8.37 -3.65 -6.97
CA ILE A 70 -6.92 -3.46 -7.06
C ILE A 70 -6.29 -4.20 -5.89
N TRP A 71 -5.36 -5.09 -6.19
CA TRP A 71 -4.59 -5.82 -5.19
C TRP A 71 -3.26 -5.12 -4.97
N ILE A 72 -2.88 -5.04 -3.69
CA ILE A 72 -1.58 -4.59 -3.23
C ILE A 72 -0.94 -5.74 -2.44
N ASP A 73 0.25 -6.12 -2.85
CA ASP A 73 1.04 -7.16 -2.20
C ASP A 73 1.47 -6.69 -0.81
N ASN A 74 1.06 -7.40 0.24
CA ASN A 74 1.42 -7.07 1.62
C ASN A 74 2.91 -7.20 1.93
N ARG A 75 3.74 -7.72 1.02
CA ARG A 75 5.18 -7.85 1.19
C ARG A 75 5.95 -6.59 0.84
N ILE A 76 5.32 -5.61 0.18
CA ILE A 76 6.00 -4.36 -0.18
C ILE A 76 6.13 -3.44 1.02
N GLY A 77 7.21 -2.67 1.04
CA GLY A 77 7.41 -1.59 2.00
C GLY A 77 6.35 -0.51 1.86
N VAL A 78 6.03 0.17 2.96
CA VAL A 78 5.05 1.27 2.99
C VAL A 78 5.38 2.40 2.00
N GLU A 79 6.65 2.63 1.70
CA GLU A 79 7.10 3.64 0.73
C GLU A 79 6.57 3.38 -0.68
N GLU A 80 6.27 2.11 -1.01
CA GLU A 80 5.82 1.70 -2.33
C GLU A 80 4.31 1.76 -2.48
N LEU A 81 3.55 1.77 -1.38
CA LEU A 81 2.09 1.63 -1.37
C LEU A 81 1.37 2.59 -2.31
N GLU A 82 1.59 3.90 -2.14
CA GLU A 82 0.88 4.92 -2.92
C GLU A 82 1.33 4.95 -4.40
N TYR A 83 2.59 4.58 -4.67
CA TYR A 83 3.09 4.45 -6.04
C TYR A 83 2.44 3.25 -6.73
N THR A 84 2.39 2.09 -6.06
CA THR A 84 1.74 0.88 -6.59
C THR A 84 0.25 1.11 -6.81
N ILE A 85 -0.48 1.71 -5.86
CA ILE A 85 -1.91 2.02 -6.07
C ILE A 85 -2.09 2.92 -7.30
N ALA A 86 -1.29 3.99 -7.42
CA ALA A 86 -1.39 4.90 -8.55
C ALA A 86 -1.06 4.20 -9.89
N HIS A 87 -0.06 3.30 -9.89
CA HIS A 87 0.30 2.48 -11.03
C HIS A 87 -0.86 1.60 -11.48
N GLU A 88 -1.41 0.80 -10.57
CA GLU A 88 -2.47 -0.16 -10.90
C GLU A 88 -3.73 0.54 -11.41
N LEU A 89 -4.08 1.70 -10.83
CA LEU A 89 -5.22 2.50 -11.28
C LEU A 89 -5.01 3.05 -12.70
N ILE A 90 -3.83 3.65 -12.99
CA ILE A 90 -3.58 4.19 -14.33
C ILE A 90 -3.48 3.09 -15.38
N GLU A 91 -2.80 1.98 -15.05
CA GLU A 91 -2.66 0.83 -15.95
C GLU A 91 -4.04 0.27 -16.31
N ARG A 92 -4.83 -0.07 -15.28
CA ARG A 92 -6.19 -0.57 -15.44
C ARG A 92 -7.05 0.35 -16.30
N ARG A 93 -7.05 1.65 -16.01
CA ARG A 93 -7.84 2.65 -16.74
C ARG A 93 -7.45 2.69 -18.22
N LEU A 94 -6.16 2.72 -18.52
CA LEU A 94 -5.66 2.76 -19.90
C LEU A 94 -5.97 1.46 -20.65
N MET A 95 -5.86 0.31 -20.00
CA MET A 95 -6.25 -0.96 -20.59
C MET A 95 -7.75 -1.01 -20.86
N LEU A 96 -8.59 -0.72 -19.86
CA LEU A 96 -10.04 -0.82 -19.95
C LEU A 96 -10.65 0.17 -20.95
N GLU A 97 -10.31 1.46 -20.82
CA GLU A 97 -10.97 2.52 -21.57
C GLU A 97 -10.40 2.70 -22.97
N LYS A 98 -9.08 2.53 -23.11
CA LYS A 98 -8.36 2.78 -24.37
C LYS A 98 -7.95 1.50 -25.10
N GLY A 99 -8.22 0.32 -24.54
CA GLY A 99 -7.82 -0.96 -25.13
C GLY A 99 -6.31 -1.11 -25.28
N MET A 100 -5.52 -0.40 -24.45
CA MET A 100 -4.06 -0.46 -24.53
C MET A 100 -3.55 -1.87 -24.21
N THR A 101 -2.38 -2.19 -24.78
CA THR A 101 -1.63 -3.36 -24.35
C THR A 101 -1.12 -3.16 -22.92
N TYR A 102 -0.93 -4.26 -22.20
CA TYR A 102 -0.32 -4.25 -20.87
C TYR A 102 1.01 -3.49 -20.89
N GLU A 103 1.93 -3.83 -21.80
CA GLU A 103 3.25 -3.19 -21.89
C GLU A 103 3.17 -1.65 -22.01
N ARG A 104 2.26 -1.15 -22.84
CA ARG A 104 2.09 0.30 -23.03
C ARG A 104 1.48 0.97 -21.82
N ALA A 105 0.48 0.34 -21.20
CA ALA A 105 -0.17 0.86 -20.00
C ALA A 105 0.80 0.84 -18.79
N HIS A 106 1.52 -0.25 -18.60
CA HIS A 106 2.56 -0.44 -17.58
C HIS A 106 3.66 0.63 -17.70
N SER A 107 4.12 0.92 -18.92
CA SER A 107 5.10 1.98 -19.18
C SER A 107 4.60 3.37 -18.73
N GLN A 108 3.29 3.65 -18.83
CA GLN A 108 2.70 4.88 -18.29
C GLN A 108 2.62 4.87 -16.76
N GLY A 109 2.35 3.72 -16.14
CA GLY A 109 2.44 3.51 -14.70
C GLY A 109 3.82 3.86 -14.16
N LEU A 110 4.88 3.27 -14.73
CA LEU A 110 6.28 3.57 -14.37
C LEU A 110 6.62 5.07 -14.52
N ALA A 111 6.13 5.71 -15.59
CA ALA A 111 6.33 7.14 -15.79
C ALA A 111 5.61 7.99 -14.74
N LEU A 112 4.42 7.58 -14.29
CA LEU A 112 3.67 8.23 -13.22
C LEU A 112 4.40 8.09 -11.88
N GLU A 113 4.84 6.88 -11.51
CA GLU A 113 5.59 6.65 -10.28
C GLU A 113 6.83 7.53 -10.20
N LYS A 114 7.63 7.58 -11.28
CA LYS A 114 8.83 8.41 -11.34
C LYS A 114 8.52 9.88 -11.05
N LYS A 115 7.41 10.41 -11.60
CA LYS A 115 6.95 11.78 -11.33
C LYS A 115 6.57 11.96 -9.86
N MET A 116 5.86 11.00 -9.27
CA MET A 116 5.48 11.04 -7.85
C MET A 116 6.71 11.03 -6.94
N ARG A 117 7.69 10.15 -7.19
CA ARG A 117 8.95 10.09 -6.41
C ARG A 117 9.74 11.40 -6.47
N ILE A 118 9.84 12.03 -7.64
CA ILE A 118 10.48 13.35 -7.79
C ILE A 118 9.74 14.42 -6.97
N ARG A 119 8.40 14.42 -7.03
CA ARG A 119 7.57 15.35 -6.26
C ARG A 119 7.76 15.14 -4.75
N HIS A 120 7.75 13.90 -4.28
CA HIS A 120 7.94 13.57 -2.87
C HIS A 120 9.32 13.98 -2.37
N ARG A 121 10.40 13.71 -3.14
CA ARG A 121 11.74 14.17 -2.80
C ARG A 121 11.82 15.70 -2.66
N ARG A 122 11.14 16.45 -3.53
CA ARG A 122 11.05 17.92 -3.42
C ARG A 122 10.26 18.33 -2.18
N SER A 123 9.15 17.65 -1.90
CA SER A 123 8.32 17.91 -0.72
C SER A 123 9.08 17.69 0.58
N VAL A 124 9.84 16.60 0.70
CA VAL A 124 10.69 16.31 1.86
C VAL A 124 11.72 17.42 2.08
N LYS A 125 12.48 17.80 1.03
CA LYS A 125 13.47 18.88 1.13
C LYS A 125 12.85 20.21 1.56
N ASN A 126 11.70 20.54 0.99
CA ASN A 126 10.98 21.78 1.33
C ASN A 126 10.42 21.74 2.75
N HIS A 127 9.98 20.57 3.21
CA HIS A 127 9.43 20.39 4.54
C HIS A 127 10.52 20.45 5.61
N ALA A 128 11.62 19.71 5.46
CA ALA A 128 12.75 19.74 6.38
C ALA A 128 13.25 21.17 6.62
N ARG A 129 13.37 21.99 5.57
CA ARG A 129 13.77 23.42 5.70
C ARG A 129 12.82 24.28 6.55
N LYS A 130 11.55 23.87 6.70
CA LYS A 130 10.53 24.60 7.45
C LYS A 130 10.44 24.16 8.91
N VAL A 131 10.79 22.91 9.21
CA VAL A 131 10.73 22.36 10.57
C VAL A 131 12.11 22.38 11.21
N ASP A 132 13.04 21.62 10.65
CA ASP A 132 14.46 21.62 10.98
C ASP A 132 15.21 20.87 9.86
N SER A 133 16.24 21.52 9.31
CA SER A 133 17.06 20.95 8.24
C SER A 133 17.85 19.71 8.68
N MET A 134 18.14 19.54 9.98
CA MET A 134 18.79 18.36 10.54
C MET A 134 17.94 17.09 10.33
N LEU A 135 16.62 17.24 10.14
CA LEU A 135 15.72 16.10 9.97
C LEU A 135 15.73 15.50 8.55
N LEU A 136 16.36 16.20 7.59
CA LEU A 136 16.38 15.76 6.19
C LEU A 136 16.89 14.32 5.96
N PRO A 137 17.91 13.80 6.67
CA PRO A 137 18.38 12.43 6.49
C PRO A 137 17.33 11.37 6.88
N PHE A 138 16.48 11.65 7.87
CA PHE A 138 15.47 10.73 8.36
C PHE A 138 14.24 10.68 7.45
N LEU A 139 13.84 11.81 6.86
CA LEU A 139 12.62 11.88 6.07
C LEU A 139 12.76 11.21 4.70
N ARG A 140 11.86 10.29 4.38
CA ARG A 140 11.85 9.57 3.09
C ARG A 140 10.77 10.07 2.14
N MET A 141 9.53 10.16 2.62
CA MET A 141 8.44 10.73 1.82
C MET A 141 7.27 11.22 2.68
N PRO A 142 6.52 12.25 2.23
CA PRO A 142 5.20 12.50 2.77
C PRO A 142 4.30 11.31 2.45
N PHE A 143 3.61 10.78 3.45
CA PHE A 143 2.65 9.70 3.28
C PHE A 143 1.23 10.25 3.07
N GLY A 144 0.91 11.37 3.73
CA GLY A 144 -0.38 12.02 3.56
C GLY A 144 -0.68 13.01 4.66
N ARG A 145 -1.94 13.47 4.68
CA ARG A 145 -2.48 14.32 5.73
C ARG A 145 -3.77 13.70 6.24
N ALA A 146 -3.85 13.52 7.55
CA ALA A 146 -5.07 13.07 8.21
C ALA A 146 -6.15 14.17 8.22
N ARG A 147 -7.40 13.79 8.46
CA ARG A 147 -8.56 14.71 8.43
C ARG A 147 -8.48 15.82 9.48
N ASP A 148 -7.84 15.52 10.60
CA ASP A 148 -7.53 16.42 11.72
C ASP A 148 -6.38 17.39 11.40
N GLY A 149 -5.78 17.30 10.20
CA GLY A 149 -4.72 18.18 9.74
C GLY A 149 -3.31 17.69 10.08
N VAL A 150 -3.15 16.58 10.81
CA VAL A 150 -1.87 15.96 11.16
C VAL A 150 -1.17 15.46 9.90
N ARG A 151 0.13 15.75 9.77
CA ARG A 151 0.95 15.28 8.64
C ARG A 151 1.53 13.92 8.98
N VAL A 152 1.60 13.03 7.98
CA VAL A 152 2.20 11.72 8.15
C VAL A 152 3.41 11.62 7.22
N PHE A 153 4.55 11.21 7.78
CA PHE A 153 5.79 10.98 7.04
C PHE A 153 6.23 9.54 7.19
N ILE A 154 6.77 9.00 6.10
CA ILE A 154 7.61 7.81 6.17
C ILE A 154 9.05 8.26 6.43
N VAL A 155 9.71 7.59 7.36
CA VAL A 155 11.06 7.90 7.81
C VAL A 155 11.97 6.68 7.76
N ASP A 156 13.27 6.93 7.68
CA ASP A 156 14.34 5.94 7.81
C ASP A 156 14.40 5.45 9.25
N GLY A 157 13.58 4.45 9.59
CA GLY A 157 13.51 3.92 10.95
C GLY A 157 14.83 3.39 11.49
N PRO A 158 15.66 2.66 10.71
CA PRO A 158 17.01 2.29 11.14
C PRO A 158 17.88 3.49 11.54
N LEU A 159 17.76 4.62 10.83
CA LEU A 159 18.49 5.84 11.17
C LEU A 159 17.90 6.53 12.41
N VAL A 160 16.57 6.59 12.54
CA VAL A 160 15.90 7.11 13.75
C VAL A 160 16.34 6.32 14.97
N ARG A 161 16.35 4.98 14.90
CA ARG A 161 16.83 4.11 15.99
C ARG A 161 18.25 4.37 16.43
N ARG A 162 19.11 4.67 15.48
CA ARG A 162 20.53 4.85 15.77
C ARG A 162 20.85 6.21 16.34
N GLU A 163 20.15 7.26 15.89
CA GLU A 163 20.56 8.65 16.16
C GLU A 163 19.59 9.41 17.07
N LEU A 164 18.33 9.00 17.19
CA LEU A 164 17.29 9.73 17.93
C LEU A 164 16.69 8.91 19.07
N ASP A 165 16.18 7.71 18.78
CA ASP A 165 15.44 6.89 19.74
C ASP A 165 15.60 5.40 19.47
N GLY A 166 16.38 4.72 20.32
CA GLY A 166 16.68 3.29 20.22
C GLY A 166 15.45 2.37 20.22
N ASP A 167 14.32 2.82 20.77
CA ASP A 167 13.09 2.05 20.91
C ASP A 167 12.08 2.31 19.76
N PHE A 168 12.44 3.11 18.75
CA PHE A 168 11.58 3.37 17.60
C PHE A 168 11.35 2.09 16.75
N CYS A 169 10.20 1.41 16.89
CA CYS A 169 9.93 0.14 16.19
C CYS A 169 8.95 0.22 15.00
N PHE A 170 7.97 1.13 15.03
CA PHE A 170 6.91 1.18 13.99
C PHE A 170 6.55 2.61 13.60
N GLY A 171 6.44 3.50 14.58
CA GLY A 171 6.10 4.88 14.36
C GLY A 171 6.08 5.65 15.67
N ALA A 172 5.98 6.96 15.57
CA ALA A 172 5.93 7.89 16.69
C ALA A 172 5.11 9.12 16.31
N ASN A 173 4.62 9.85 17.31
CA ASN A 173 3.88 11.10 17.12
C ASN A 173 4.43 12.20 18.01
N ASP A 174 4.19 13.45 17.61
CA ASP A 174 4.68 14.67 18.24
C ASP A 174 4.29 14.87 19.71
N LEU A 175 3.28 14.16 20.22
CA LEU A 175 2.85 14.26 21.61
C LEU A 175 3.46 13.17 22.51
N ALA A 176 3.98 12.10 21.91
CA ALA A 176 4.64 11.01 22.62
C ALA A 176 6.18 11.07 22.49
N ALA A 177 6.68 11.69 21.42
CA ALA A 177 8.11 11.77 21.10
C ALA A 177 8.52 13.22 20.76
N ASP A 178 9.48 13.75 21.50
CA ASP A 178 9.97 15.13 21.40
C ASP A 178 10.75 15.42 20.11
N TYR A 179 11.37 14.39 19.53
CA TYR A 179 12.09 14.48 18.26
C TYR A 179 11.16 14.51 17.03
N VAL A 180 9.85 14.25 17.20
CA VAL A 180 8.86 14.32 16.12
C VAL A 180 8.30 15.74 16.04
N PRO A 181 8.38 16.44 14.89
CA PRO A 181 7.91 17.81 14.78
C PRO A 181 6.41 17.97 15.09
N ALA A 182 6.03 19.12 15.66
CA ALA A 182 4.66 19.42 16.01
C ALA A 182 3.66 19.22 14.84
N GLY A 183 2.57 18.51 15.13
CA GLY A 183 1.52 18.15 14.19
C GLY A 183 1.87 17.00 13.25
N GLU A 184 2.80 16.11 13.64
CA GLU A 184 3.28 15.01 12.79
C GLU A 184 3.18 13.62 13.43
N ILE A 185 3.09 12.64 12.54
CA ILE A 185 3.27 11.22 12.81
C ILE A 185 4.33 10.69 11.85
N TRP A 186 5.30 9.96 12.38
CA TRP A 186 6.34 9.29 11.62
C TRP A 186 6.08 7.79 11.61
N LEU A 187 6.27 7.14 10.45
CA LEU A 187 6.15 5.70 10.26
C LEU A 187 7.48 5.15 9.73
N ASP A 188 7.92 4.01 10.25
CA ASP A 188 9.13 3.32 9.81
C ASP A 188 8.99 2.81 8.37
N SER A 189 9.93 3.19 7.49
CA SER A 189 10.01 2.72 6.11
C SER A 189 10.24 1.21 5.97
N ALA A 190 10.79 0.55 7.00
CA ALA A 190 11.03 -0.89 7.01
C ALA A 190 9.76 -1.71 7.19
N MET A 191 8.63 -1.09 7.54
CA MET A 191 7.34 -1.79 7.64
C MET A 191 6.77 -2.14 6.28
N SER A 192 6.08 -3.29 6.23
CA SER A 192 5.19 -3.56 5.13
C SER A 192 3.99 -2.60 5.10
N CYS A 193 3.35 -2.45 3.95
CA CYS A 193 2.16 -1.62 3.80
C CYS A 193 1.00 -2.05 4.72
N GLU A 194 0.86 -3.36 5.02
CA GLU A 194 -0.11 -3.90 5.98
C GLU A 194 0.18 -3.45 7.40
N HIS A 195 1.43 -3.57 7.86
CA HIS A 195 1.82 -3.13 9.20
C HIS A 195 1.71 -1.61 9.36
N ALA A 196 2.09 -0.85 8.33
CA ALA A 196 1.99 0.61 8.36
C ALA A 196 0.53 1.11 8.46
N TYR A 197 -0.43 0.39 7.86
CA TYR A 197 -1.85 0.70 8.03
C TYR A 197 -2.27 0.66 9.51
N TYR A 198 -1.90 -0.40 10.23
CA TYR A 198 -2.23 -0.55 11.64
C TYR A 198 -1.39 0.36 12.55
N ALA A 199 -0.11 0.57 12.23
CA ALA A 199 0.74 1.50 12.96
C ALA A 199 0.20 2.92 12.89
N LEU A 200 -0.26 3.37 11.71
CA LEU A 200 -0.87 4.69 11.56
C LEU A 200 -2.16 4.82 12.37
N LEU A 201 -3.00 3.78 12.41
CA LEU A 201 -4.21 3.80 13.23
C LEU A 201 -3.88 3.98 14.72
N HIS A 202 -2.90 3.21 15.22
CA HIS A 202 -2.44 3.29 16.59
C HIS A 202 -1.90 4.69 16.91
N GLN A 203 -0.94 5.18 16.13
CA GLN A 203 -0.31 6.49 16.34
C GLN A 203 -1.32 7.64 16.31
N ARG A 204 -2.36 7.54 15.48
CA ARG A 204 -3.42 8.56 15.44
C ARG A 204 -4.31 8.54 16.66
N GLU A 205 -4.68 7.36 17.15
CA GLU A 205 -5.51 7.25 18.34
C GLU A 205 -4.76 7.68 19.58
N GLU A 206 -3.53 7.20 19.78
CA GLU A 206 -2.66 7.62 20.88
C GLU A 206 -2.52 9.15 20.90
N ARG A 207 -2.10 9.75 19.78
CA ARG A 207 -2.00 11.21 19.65
C ARG A 207 -3.32 11.92 19.98
N ARG A 208 -4.46 11.40 19.51
CA ARG A 208 -5.78 12.00 19.77
C ARG A 208 -6.12 11.97 21.27
N ARG A 209 -5.76 10.89 21.97
CA ARG A 209 -5.96 10.74 23.41
C ARG A 209 -5.04 11.66 24.21
N LEU A 210 -3.76 11.69 23.87
CA LEU A 210 -2.79 12.63 24.45
C LEU A 210 -3.24 14.08 24.26
N ALA A 211 -3.71 14.45 23.07
CA ALA A 211 -4.24 15.79 22.80
C ALA A 211 -5.48 16.15 23.63
N SER A 212 -6.21 15.16 24.15
CA SER A 212 -7.34 15.35 25.06
C SER A 212 -6.96 15.40 26.54
N GLY A 213 -5.66 15.32 26.85
CA GLY A 213 -5.12 15.32 28.21
C GLY A 213 -5.12 13.95 28.90
N MET A 214 -5.35 12.86 28.15
CA MET A 214 -5.24 11.50 28.68
C MET A 214 -3.78 11.17 29.02
N PRO A 215 -3.50 10.52 30.17
CA PRO A 215 -2.17 10.00 30.48
C PRO A 215 -1.67 9.03 29.40
N TRP A 216 -0.35 8.93 29.25
CA TRP A 216 0.25 8.16 28.17
C TRP A 216 -0.11 6.67 28.22
N ASP A 217 -0.05 6.02 29.38
CA ASP A 217 -0.39 4.60 29.52
C ASP A 217 -1.83 4.31 29.04
N ASP A 218 -2.80 5.13 29.45
CA ASP A 218 -4.20 5.00 29.03
C ASP A 218 -4.39 5.27 27.53
N ALA A 219 -3.66 6.25 26.98
CA ALA A 219 -3.68 6.58 25.57
C ALA A 219 -3.14 5.43 24.71
N TYR A 220 -2.04 4.82 25.15
CA TYR A 220 -1.41 3.67 24.51
C TYR A 220 -2.34 2.45 24.51
N GLU A 221 -2.92 2.10 25.66
CA GLU A 221 -3.86 0.99 25.79
C GLU A 221 -5.11 1.19 24.92
N SER A 222 -5.66 2.42 24.88
CA SER A 222 -6.76 2.77 23.99
C SER A 222 -6.38 2.56 22.51
N ALA A 223 -5.17 2.93 22.11
CA ALA A 223 -4.69 2.77 20.75
C ALA A 223 -4.45 1.28 20.38
N LEU A 224 -3.97 0.47 21.33
CA LEU A 224 -3.83 -0.97 21.17
C LEU A 224 -5.20 -1.65 21.00
N ALA A 225 -6.17 -1.33 21.85
CA ALA A 225 -7.53 -1.85 21.76
C ALA A 225 -8.19 -1.51 20.41
N LEU A 226 -8.02 -0.27 19.93
CA LEU A 226 -8.52 0.15 18.62
C LEU A 226 -7.88 -0.66 17.48
N ARG A 227 -6.57 -0.89 17.54
CA ARG A 227 -5.85 -1.69 16.53
C ARG A 227 -6.39 -3.12 16.48
N ILE A 228 -6.57 -3.78 17.62
CA ILE A 228 -7.09 -5.16 17.69
C ILE A 228 -8.51 -5.22 17.11
N ALA A 229 -9.37 -4.27 17.49
CA ALA A 229 -10.72 -4.18 16.96
C ALA A 229 -10.73 -4.00 15.44
N GLU A 230 -9.81 -3.18 14.90
CA GLU A 230 -9.67 -2.99 13.46
C GLU A 230 -9.19 -4.25 12.74
N GLN A 231 -8.24 -5.00 13.30
CA GLN A 231 -7.78 -6.26 12.72
C GLN A 231 -8.94 -7.26 12.57
N ASN A 232 -9.70 -7.47 13.65
CA ASN A 232 -10.88 -8.34 13.63
C ASN A 232 -11.93 -7.87 12.61
N ARG A 233 -12.11 -6.55 12.47
CA ARG A 233 -13.02 -5.95 11.48
C ARG A 233 -12.55 -6.23 10.06
N GLN A 234 -11.26 -6.12 9.78
CA GLN A 234 -10.67 -6.36 8.47
C GLN A 234 -10.74 -7.84 8.08
N GLU A 235 -10.46 -8.76 9.00
CA GLU A 235 -10.64 -10.20 8.78
C GLU A 235 -12.10 -10.53 8.44
N SER A 236 -13.05 -10.00 9.20
CA SER A 236 -14.48 -10.17 8.92
C SER A 236 -14.88 -9.58 7.56
N LEU A 237 -14.28 -8.46 7.14
CA LEU A 237 -14.52 -7.86 5.84
C LEU A 237 -13.94 -8.70 4.71
N ALA A 238 -12.72 -9.22 4.86
CA ALA A 238 -12.06 -10.09 3.91
C ALA A 238 -12.88 -11.37 3.68
N LEU A 239 -13.28 -12.06 4.75
CA LEU A 239 -14.11 -13.27 4.67
C LEU A 239 -15.45 -13.00 3.96
N ARG A 240 -16.13 -11.91 4.32
CA ARG A 240 -17.39 -11.54 3.65
C ARG A 240 -17.20 -11.21 2.18
N HIS A 241 -16.11 -10.52 1.83
CA HIS A 241 -15.78 -10.20 0.44
C HIS A 241 -15.54 -11.49 -0.36
N GLU A 242 -14.65 -12.36 0.12
CA GLU A 242 -14.33 -13.64 -0.52
C GLU A 242 -15.56 -14.53 -0.69
N SER A 243 -16.46 -14.61 0.31
CA SER A 243 -17.67 -15.44 0.25
C SER A 243 -18.65 -15.05 -0.88
N ARG A 244 -18.53 -13.83 -1.42
CA ARG A 244 -19.38 -13.30 -2.50
C ARG A 244 -18.72 -13.41 -3.86
N LEU A 245 -17.43 -13.74 -3.92
CA LEU A 245 -16.71 -13.87 -5.16
C LEU A 245 -17.13 -15.17 -5.86
N GLN A 246 -17.46 -15.05 -7.14
CA GLN A 246 -17.49 -16.22 -8.02
C GLN A 246 -16.06 -16.67 -8.30
N GLU A 247 -15.89 -17.93 -8.71
CA GLU A 247 -14.59 -18.39 -9.20
C GLU A 247 -14.09 -17.46 -10.31
N VAL A 248 -12.80 -17.19 -10.36
CA VAL A 248 -12.19 -16.29 -11.35
C VAL A 248 -11.39 -17.09 -12.37
N ALA A 249 -11.16 -16.52 -13.55
CA ALA A 249 -10.39 -17.21 -14.58
C ALA A 249 -8.89 -17.17 -14.25
N TYR A 250 -8.18 -18.26 -14.49
CA TYR A 250 -6.71 -18.27 -14.38
C TYR A 250 -6.07 -17.51 -15.56
N GLY A 251 -4.88 -16.96 -15.32
CA GLY A 251 -4.00 -16.40 -16.36
C GLY A 251 -4.01 -14.87 -16.45
N VAL A 252 -3.44 -14.35 -17.53
CA VAL A 252 -3.19 -12.93 -17.77
C VAL A 252 -3.84 -12.42 -19.05
N ARG A 253 -3.87 -11.10 -19.24
CA ARG A 253 -4.28 -10.43 -20.47
C ARG A 253 -3.16 -9.56 -21.00
N GLU A 254 -2.97 -9.61 -22.32
CA GLU A 254 -2.04 -8.74 -23.03
C GLU A 254 -2.68 -7.42 -23.48
N ARG A 255 -4.02 -7.38 -23.53
CA ARG A 255 -4.79 -6.18 -23.89
C ARG A 255 -6.02 -6.06 -23.00
N GLY A 256 -6.40 -4.82 -22.71
CA GLY A 256 -7.63 -4.54 -21.98
C GLY A 256 -8.87 -4.98 -22.75
N VAL A 257 -9.90 -5.31 -21.99
CA VAL A 257 -11.18 -5.80 -22.50
C VAL A 257 -12.27 -4.93 -21.90
N LYS A 258 -13.04 -4.27 -22.77
CA LYS A 258 -14.22 -3.53 -22.35
C LYS A 258 -15.20 -4.49 -21.68
N ARG A 259 -15.77 -4.07 -20.57
CA ARG A 259 -16.88 -4.81 -19.95
C ARG A 259 -18.08 -4.76 -20.89
N ALA A 260 -18.72 -5.91 -21.06
CA ALA A 260 -19.95 -6.06 -21.82
C ALA A 260 -21.13 -5.41 -21.08
#